data_AF-I5ARP2-F1
#
_entry.id   AF-I5ARP2-F1
#
_cell.length_a   1.000
_cell.length_b   1.000
_cell.length_c   1.000
_cell.angle_alpha   90.00
_cell.angle_beta   90.00
_cell.angle_gamma   90.00
#
_symmetry.space_group_name_H-M   'P 1'
#
loop_
_entity.id
_entity.type
_entity.pdbx_description
1 polymer ?
#
loop_
_entity_poly.entity_id
_entity_poly.type
_entity_poly.pdbx_seq_one_letter_code
_entity_poly.pdbx_strand_id
1 'polypeptide(L)'
;MTGAVRVRVKNSRNTYEFVLKRNITILRGDSGIGKTTLYDMIREYNRFGRSESGVAISCDKSIVVLEGNDWENDLDATHNSIVVIDEGSRFISSREFAERVRGSDNYYLIIGRNYLKQLPYSVDEIYTVKGKKNKKFVLIYSDIDKMYDHQNRSRFPFKPDIILTEDSKSGYQFFSEVCNSFGIECIAAGGKSNLIDALHANKGKKILVVADCVIIRISDQYSVLLYICKPVPSVLH
;
A
#
# COMPACT_ATOMS: atom_id res chain seq x y z
N MET A 1 -10.57 15.16 0.72
CA MET A 1 -9.80 16.08 1.58
C MET A 1 -8.47 16.45 0.93
N THR A 2 -7.99 17.66 1.20
CA THR A 2 -6.67 18.13 0.77
C THR A 2 -5.89 18.63 1.99
N GLY A 3 -4.59 18.36 2.04
CA GLY A 3 -3.69 18.84 3.10
C GLY A 3 -2.94 17.73 3.82
N ALA A 4 -1.84 18.11 4.45
CA ALA A 4 -1.03 17.21 5.27
C ALA A 4 -1.27 17.51 6.74
N VAL A 5 -1.62 16.50 7.53
CA VAL A 5 -1.88 16.63 8.96
C VAL A 5 -0.75 15.98 9.74
N ARG A 6 -0.04 16.77 10.54
CA ARG A 6 1.04 16.29 11.40
C ARG A 6 0.47 15.86 12.74
N VAL A 7 0.82 14.66 13.16
CA VAL A 7 0.35 14.07 14.42
C VAL A 7 1.55 13.68 15.26
N ARG A 8 1.51 14.08 16.54
CA ARG A 8 2.43 13.60 17.57
C ARG A 8 1.63 13.05 18.75
N VAL A 9 1.87 11.79 19.10
CA VAL A 9 1.26 11.11 20.26
C VAL A 9 2.37 10.66 21.19
N LYS A 10 2.33 11.05 22.47
CA LYS A 10 3.39 10.70 23.43
C LYS A 10 2.86 10.33 24.81
N ASN A 11 3.57 9.42 25.48
CA ASN A 11 3.51 9.20 26.93
C ASN A 11 4.95 9.13 27.48
N SER A 12 5.11 8.67 28.73
CA SER A 12 6.44 8.55 29.37
C SER A 12 7.40 7.58 28.66
N ARG A 13 6.86 6.57 27.96
CA ARG A 13 7.63 5.46 27.38
C ARG A 13 7.78 5.54 25.86
N ASN A 14 6.82 6.16 25.17
CA ASN A 14 6.72 6.13 23.72
C ASN A 14 6.38 7.51 23.16
N THR A 15 6.92 7.81 21.97
CA THR A 15 6.52 8.95 21.16
C THR A 15 6.34 8.48 19.73
N TYR A 16 5.21 8.82 19.12
CA TYR A 16 4.88 8.56 17.73
C TYR A 16 4.79 9.89 16.99
N GLU A 17 5.47 10.01 15.86
CA GLU A 17 5.38 11.16 14.97
C GLU A 17 5.15 10.70 13.53
N PHE A 18 4.08 11.21 12.93
CA PHE A 18 3.72 10.87 11.55
C PHE A 18 2.92 11.99 10.88
N VAL A 19 2.78 11.88 9.57
CA VAL A 19 2.04 12.84 8.75
C VAL A 19 1.04 12.07 7.88
N LEU A 20 -0.23 12.42 7.98
CA LEU A 20 -1.28 11.90 7.10
C LEU A 20 -1.40 12.83 5.90
N LYS A 21 -1.19 12.31 4.69
CA LYS A 21 -1.17 13.11 3.44
C LYS A 21 -2.43 12.96 2.60
N ARG A 22 -3.17 11.87 2.82
CA ARG A 22 -4.44 11.56 2.15
C ARG A 22 -5.47 11.15 3.19
N ASN A 23 -6.72 11.10 2.76
CA ASN A 23 -7.85 10.72 3.61
C ASN A 23 -7.73 9.31 4.18
N ILE A 24 -7.07 8.35 3.52
CA ILE A 24 -6.91 6.98 4.05
C ILE A 24 -5.42 6.66 4.16
N THR A 25 -5.00 6.26 5.35
CA THR A 25 -3.67 5.79 5.68
C THR A 25 -3.76 4.44 6.38
N ILE A 26 -3.01 3.45 5.89
CA ILE A 26 -2.97 2.10 6.44
C ILE A 26 -1.66 1.90 7.20
N LEU A 27 -1.76 1.55 8.49
CA LEU A 27 -0.61 1.19 9.32
C LEU A 27 -0.54 -0.34 9.48
N ARG A 28 0.45 -0.95 8.82
CA ARG A 28 0.69 -2.39 8.82
C ARG A 28 2.00 -2.77 9.53
N GLY A 29 2.18 -4.08 9.68
CA GLY A 29 3.43 -4.71 10.07
C GLY A 29 3.21 -5.83 11.08
N ASP A 30 4.30 -6.49 11.46
CA ASP A 30 4.26 -7.65 12.36
C ASP A 30 3.84 -7.29 13.80
N SER A 31 3.58 -8.32 14.60
CA SER A 31 3.27 -8.15 16.01
C SER A 31 4.44 -7.49 16.76
N GLY A 32 4.15 -6.75 17.83
CA GLY A 32 5.16 -6.19 18.73
C GLY A 32 5.86 -4.90 18.27
N ILE A 33 5.56 -4.35 17.09
CA ILE A 33 6.20 -3.11 16.60
C ILE A 33 5.58 -1.81 17.16
N GLY A 34 4.55 -1.90 18.01
CA GLY A 34 3.92 -0.74 18.67
C GLY A 34 2.66 -0.18 18.00
N LYS A 35 2.05 -0.90 17.05
CA LYS A 35 0.76 -0.48 16.46
C LYS A 35 -0.37 -0.44 17.49
N THR A 36 -0.57 -1.55 18.20
CA THR A 36 -1.57 -1.66 19.27
C THR A 36 -1.30 -0.64 20.38
N THR A 37 -0.03 -0.43 20.74
CA THR A 37 0.34 0.62 21.70
C THR A 37 -0.07 2.02 21.25
N LEU A 38 0.07 2.35 19.97
CA LEU A 38 -0.41 3.64 19.45
C LEU A 38 -1.94 3.73 19.55
N TYR A 39 -2.66 2.69 19.14
CA TYR A 39 -4.12 2.62 19.24
C TYR A 39 -4.60 2.83 20.68
N ASP A 40 -4.05 2.05 21.63
CA ASP A 40 -4.42 2.10 23.04
C ASP A 40 -4.16 3.48 23.64
N MET A 41 -3.03 4.11 23.32
CA MET A 41 -2.74 5.47 23.78
C MET A 41 -3.78 6.49 23.31
N ILE A 42 -4.22 6.40 22.04
CA ILE A 42 -5.24 7.31 21.51
C ILE A 42 -6.61 7.01 22.15
N ARG A 43 -6.94 5.73 22.29
CA ARG A 43 -8.17 5.26 22.93
C ARG A 43 -8.30 5.72 24.38
N GLU A 44 -7.24 5.55 25.18
CA GLU A 44 -7.18 6.03 26.56
C GLU A 44 -7.31 7.55 26.63
N TYR A 45 -6.65 8.29 25.73
CA TYR A 45 -6.81 9.72 25.62
C TYR A 45 -8.25 10.13 25.30
N ASN A 46 -8.94 9.44 24.39
CA ASN A 46 -10.34 9.73 24.07
C ASN A 46 -11.29 9.46 25.23
N ARG A 47 -10.99 8.46 26.07
CA ARG A 47 -11.83 8.09 27.22
C ARG A 47 -11.62 8.98 28.44
N PHE A 48 -10.37 9.28 28.77
CA PHE A 48 -10.00 9.90 30.05
C PHE A 48 -9.37 11.28 29.89
N GLY A 49 -9.13 11.74 28.66
CA GLY A 49 -8.45 13.00 28.38
C GLY A 49 -6.98 12.98 28.81
N ARG A 50 -6.33 14.15 28.74
CA ARG A 50 -4.89 14.29 28.99
C ARG A 50 -4.48 14.02 30.45
N SER A 51 -5.28 14.49 31.41
CA SER A 51 -4.95 14.48 32.84
C SER A 51 -4.86 13.06 33.39
N GLU A 52 -5.74 12.16 32.94
CA GLU A 52 -5.87 10.82 33.51
C GLU A 52 -5.22 9.73 32.64
N SER A 53 -5.16 9.90 31.32
CA SER A 53 -4.49 8.92 30.44
C SER A 53 -2.95 8.96 30.52
N GLY A 54 -2.36 10.09 30.96
CA GLY A 54 -0.92 10.32 30.84
C GLY A 54 -0.42 10.41 29.38
N VAL A 55 -1.34 10.52 28.42
CA VAL A 55 -1.07 10.66 26.99
C VAL A 55 -1.24 12.12 26.58
N ALA A 56 -0.32 12.63 25.77
CA ALA A 56 -0.42 13.93 25.13
C ALA A 56 -0.48 13.76 23.61
N ILE A 57 -1.53 14.30 23.00
CA ILE A 57 -1.71 14.38 21.56
C ILE A 57 -1.52 15.84 21.10
N SER A 58 -0.73 16.04 20.05
CA SER A 58 -0.54 17.32 19.38
C SER A 58 -0.89 17.14 17.90
N CYS A 59 -1.96 17.80 17.46
CA CYS A 59 -2.52 17.73 16.12
C CYS A 59 -3.46 18.92 15.92
N ASP A 60 -3.57 19.42 14.69
CA ASP A 60 -4.50 20.52 14.33
C ASP A 60 -5.95 20.03 14.10
N LYS A 61 -6.20 18.74 14.36
CA LYS A 61 -7.51 18.08 14.22
C LYS A 61 -7.79 17.20 15.43
N SER A 62 -9.08 17.07 15.74
CA SER A 62 -9.56 16.05 16.68
C SER A 62 -9.13 14.66 16.20
N ILE A 63 -8.76 13.80 17.15
CA ILE A 63 -8.43 12.40 16.88
C ILE A 63 -9.40 11.56 17.68
N VAL A 64 -10.12 10.65 17.03
CA VAL A 64 -11.15 9.82 17.64
C VAL A 64 -10.92 8.35 17.26
N VAL A 65 -11.13 7.46 18.22
CA VAL A 65 -11.18 6.02 17.97
C VAL A 65 -12.60 5.64 17.57
N LEU A 66 -12.74 4.89 16.47
CA LEU A 66 -14.01 4.33 16.05
C LEU A 66 -14.00 2.82 16.33
N GLU A 67 -14.84 2.40 17.28
CA GLU A 67 -14.95 1.03 17.77
C GLU A 67 -16.38 0.69 18.18
N GLY A 68 -16.69 -0.60 18.32
CA GLY A 68 -18.00 -1.05 18.79
C GLY A 68 -19.03 -1.27 17.68
N ASN A 69 -20.26 -1.53 18.11
CA ASN A 69 -21.35 -1.93 17.21
C ASN A 69 -22.13 -0.74 16.63
N ASP A 70 -22.00 0.45 17.22
CA ASP A 70 -22.72 1.67 16.80
C ASP A 70 -21.85 2.60 15.93
N TRP A 71 -20.88 2.00 15.23
CA TRP A 71 -19.87 2.72 14.49
C TRP A 71 -20.47 3.57 13.36
N GLU A 72 -21.65 3.20 12.81
CA GLU A 72 -22.34 4.01 11.80
C GLU A 72 -22.71 5.39 12.35
N ASN A 73 -23.38 5.44 13.50
CA ASN A 73 -23.82 6.69 14.11
C ASN A 73 -22.62 7.53 14.58
N ASP A 74 -21.62 6.87 15.18
CA ASP A 74 -20.39 7.54 15.60
C ASP A 74 -19.64 8.16 14.41
N LEU A 75 -19.58 7.46 13.27
CA LEU A 75 -18.92 7.95 12.08
C LEU A 75 -19.72 9.07 11.41
N ASP A 76 -21.05 8.94 11.34
CA ASP A 76 -21.94 9.94 10.74
C ASP A 76 -21.95 11.26 11.55
N ALA A 77 -21.67 11.20 12.86
CA ALA A 77 -21.51 12.39 13.72
C ALA A 77 -20.08 12.98 13.70
N THR A 78 -19.11 12.26 13.13
CA THR A 78 -17.69 12.67 13.15
C THR A 78 -17.34 13.47 11.90
N HIS A 79 -16.84 14.70 12.08
CA HIS A 79 -16.43 15.57 10.98
C HIS A 79 -15.05 16.18 11.20
N ASN A 80 -14.36 16.46 10.09
CA ASN A 80 -13.06 17.16 10.04
C ASN A 80 -11.99 16.60 11.01
N SER A 81 -12.04 15.30 11.28
CA SER A 81 -11.27 14.62 12.33
C SER A 81 -10.33 13.56 11.76
N ILE A 82 -9.48 12.99 12.61
CA ILE A 82 -8.71 11.78 12.35
C ILE A 82 -9.40 10.62 13.05
N VAL A 83 -10.00 9.73 12.27
CA VAL A 83 -10.65 8.51 12.73
C VAL A 83 -9.62 7.39 12.76
N VAL A 84 -9.39 6.80 13.93
CA VAL A 84 -8.44 5.70 14.14
C VAL A 84 -9.21 4.41 14.36
N ILE A 85 -8.87 3.38 13.58
CA ILE A 85 -9.58 2.09 13.59
C ILE A 85 -8.56 0.97 13.74
N ASP A 86 -8.81 0.03 14.65
CA ASP A 86 -7.98 -1.16 14.84
C ASP A 86 -8.48 -2.39 14.05
N GLU A 87 -7.62 -3.40 13.92
CA GLU A 87 -7.85 -4.63 13.17
C GLU A 87 -9.04 -5.46 13.69
N GLY A 88 -9.42 -5.27 14.97
CA GLY A 88 -10.58 -5.94 15.58
C GLY A 88 -11.94 -5.51 15.02
N SER A 89 -12.00 -4.40 14.29
CA SER A 89 -13.24 -3.82 13.76
C SER A 89 -13.70 -4.54 12.50
N ARG A 90 -14.58 -5.54 12.62
CA ARG A 90 -15.06 -6.34 11.47
C ARG A 90 -15.72 -5.52 10.35
N PHE A 91 -16.26 -4.34 10.68
CA PHE A 91 -16.91 -3.46 9.72
C PHE A 91 -15.95 -2.86 8.68
N ILE A 92 -14.62 -2.84 8.91
CA ILE A 92 -13.67 -2.19 7.98
C ILE A 92 -13.66 -2.81 6.58
N SER A 93 -14.12 -4.05 6.44
CA SER A 93 -14.24 -4.76 5.17
C SER A 93 -15.65 -4.73 4.58
N SER A 94 -16.59 -4.01 5.20
CA SER A 94 -17.96 -3.90 4.72
C SER A 94 -18.10 -2.83 3.63
N ARG A 95 -19.11 -3.00 2.78
CA ARG A 95 -19.40 -2.05 1.71
C ARG A 95 -19.94 -0.75 2.29
N GLU A 96 -20.72 -0.87 3.36
CA GLU A 96 -21.33 0.22 4.12
C GLU A 96 -20.26 1.16 4.69
N PHE A 97 -19.14 0.61 5.20
CA PHE A 97 -18.01 1.41 5.66
C PHE A 97 -17.32 2.12 4.49
N ALA A 98 -17.07 1.39 3.40
CA ALA A 98 -16.42 1.95 2.21
C ALA A 98 -17.21 3.10 1.56
N GLU A 99 -18.55 3.03 1.59
CA GLU A 99 -19.43 4.09 1.09
C GLU A 99 -19.34 5.36 1.94
N ARG A 100 -19.38 5.24 3.28
CA ARG A 100 -19.23 6.38 4.20
C ARG A 100 -17.86 7.05 4.09
N VAL A 101 -16.80 6.27 3.95
CA VAL A 101 -15.43 6.81 3.80
C VAL A 101 -15.27 7.63 2.52
N ARG A 102 -15.95 7.28 1.42
CA ARG A 102 -15.77 7.93 0.11
C ARG A 102 -16.22 9.40 0.10
N GLY A 103 -17.28 9.73 0.84
CA GLY A 103 -17.84 11.08 0.92
C GLY A 103 -17.37 11.90 2.13
N SER A 104 -16.53 11.32 2.98
CA SER A 104 -16.19 11.87 4.29
C SER A 104 -15.14 12.99 4.22
N ASP A 105 -15.26 13.96 5.14
CA ASP A 105 -14.29 15.01 5.41
C ASP A 105 -13.30 14.62 6.54
N ASN A 106 -13.17 13.33 6.83
CA ASN A 106 -12.23 12.80 7.81
C ASN A 106 -10.98 12.18 7.19
N TYR A 107 -9.91 12.16 7.97
CA TYR A 107 -8.76 11.28 7.77
C TYR A 107 -9.01 9.96 8.48
N TYR A 108 -8.54 8.86 7.91
CA TYR A 108 -8.70 7.50 8.43
C TYR A 108 -7.32 6.88 8.60
N LEU A 109 -6.95 6.61 9.85
CA LEU A 109 -5.78 5.80 10.19
C LEU A 109 -6.26 4.40 10.54
N ILE A 110 -6.13 3.47 9.60
CA ILE A 110 -6.57 2.09 9.76
C ILE A 110 -5.38 1.21 10.10
N ILE A 111 -5.42 0.59 11.26
CA ILE A 111 -4.37 -0.29 11.78
C ILE A 111 -4.78 -1.73 11.49
N GLY A 112 -3.92 -2.49 10.81
CA GLY A 112 -4.20 -3.91 10.55
C GLY A 112 -3.26 -4.54 9.55
N ARG A 113 -3.44 -5.84 9.29
CA ARG A 113 -2.56 -6.61 8.39
C ARG A 113 -3.20 -6.88 7.03
N ASN A 114 -4.53 -6.93 6.99
CA ASN A 114 -5.28 -7.36 5.81
C ASN A 114 -5.38 -6.29 4.71
N TYR A 115 -5.52 -6.76 3.46
CA TYR A 115 -5.79 -5.89 2.32
C TYR A 115 -7.28 -5.52 2.26
N LEU A 116 -7.56 -4.21 2.32
CA LEU A 116 -8.92 -3.69 2.37
C LEU A 116 -9.40 -3.39 0.95
N LYS A 117 -9.70 -4.46 0.20
CA LYS A 117 -10.00 -4.38 -1.25
C LYS A 117 -11.12 -3.39 -1.62
N GLN A 118 -12.00 -3.06 -0.68
CA GLN A 118 -13.14 -2.17 -0.91
C GLN A 118 -12.81 -0.68 -0.73
N LEU A 119 -11.65 -0.34 -0.16
CA LEU A 119 -11.25 1.04 0.11
C LEU A 119 -10.27 1.57 -0.95
N PRO A 120 -10.47 2.79 -1.48
CA PRO A 120 -9.62 3.38 -2.51
C PRO A 120 -8.37 4.05 -1.90
N TYR A 121 -7.53 3.31 -1.19
CA TYR A 121 -6.27 3.84 -0.63
C TYR A 121 -5.07 3.63 -1.56
N SER A 122 -4.11 4.55 -1.50
CA SER A 122 -2.85 4.44 -2.27
C SER A 122 -1.84 3.54 -1.56
N VAL A 123 -0.99 2.86 -2.33
CA VAL A 123 0.20 2.17 -1.80
C VAL A 123 1.18 3.13 -1.11
N ASP A 124 1.19 4.40 -1.52
CA ASP A 124 1.92 5.49 -0.87
C ASP A 124 1.40 5.86 0.51
N GLU A 125 0.26 5.28 0.91
CA GLU A 125 -0.35 5.50 2.21
C GLU A 125 -0.29 4.26 3.09
N ILE A 126 0.57 3.30 2.76
CA ILE A 126 0.78 2.08 3.55
C ILE A 126 2.12 2.17 4.27
N TYR A 127 2.05 2.28 5.59
CA TYR A 127 3.20 2.49 6.47
C TYR A 127 3.40 1.35 7.45
N THR A 128 4.60 1.25 7.98
CA THR A 128 4.95 0.46 9.17
C THR A 128 5.54 1.36 10.25
N VAL A 129 5.46 0.91 11.49
CA VAL A 129 6.08 1.60 12.63
C VAL A 129 7.56 1.19 12.70
N LYS A 130 8.46 2.17 12.71
CA LYS A 130 9.88 1.96 13.03
C LYS A 130 10.30 2.79 14.23
N GLY A 131 11.20 2.24 15.05
CA GLY A 131 11.79 2.89 16.21
C GLY A 131 11.46 2.18 17.52
N LYS A 132 12.28 2.42 18.55
CA LYS A 132 12.08 1.87 19.91
C LYS A 132 11.25 2.81 20.77
N LYS A 133 11.83 3.92 21.26
CA LYS A 133 11.14 4.94 22.06
C LYS A 133 10.49 6.01 21.17
N ASN A 134 11.28 6.53 20.23
CA ASN A 134 10.83 7.52 19.23
C ASN A 134 10.48 6.78 17.95
N LYS A 135 9.18 6.63 17.72
CA LYS A 135 8.59 5.86 16.64
C LYS A 135 8.10 6.79 15.52
N LYS A 136 8.29 6.35 14.29
CA LYS A 136 7.88 7.05 13.07
C LYS A 136 7.19 6.11 12.11
N PHE A 137 6.33 6.66 11.26
CA PHE A 137 5.74 5.93 10.15
C PHE A 137 6.72 5.92 8.99
N VAL A 138 7.02 4.74 8.47
CA VAL A 138 7.91 4.53 7.34
C VAL A 138 7.16 3.73 6.28
N LEU A 139 7.24 4.15 5.03
CA LEU A 139 6.56 3.46 3.93
C LEU A 139 7.03 2.01 3.84
N ILE A 140 6.09 1.09 3.63
CA ILE A 140 6.41 -0.32 3.37
C ILE A 140 6.91 -0.50 1.94
N TYR A 141 6.27 0.20 1.00
CA TYR A 141 6.61 0.14 -0.42
C TYR A 141 7.58 1.26 -0.77
N SER A 142 8.78 0.88 -1.19
CA SER A 142 9.82 1.77 -1.68
C SER A 142 9.51 2.25 -3.09
N ASP A 143 10.21 3.28 -3.58
CA ASP A 143 10.00 3.77 -4.96
C ASP A 143 10.34 2.71 -6.04
N ILE A 144 11.13 1.68 -5.69
CA ILE A 144 11.39 0.51 -6.54
C ILE A 144 10.14 -0.38 -6.64
N ASP A 145 9.31 -0.43 -5.60
CA ASP A 145 8.02 -1.13 -5.61
C ASP A 145 6.92 -0.32 -6.35
N LYS A 146 7.18 0.97 -6.61
CA LYS A 146 6.24 1.95 -7.21
C LYS A 146 6.46 2.20 -8.71
N MET A 147 7.17 1.33 -9.41
CA MET A 147 7.36 1.45 -10.87
C MET A 147 6.05 1.50 -11.68
N TYR A 148 4.90 1.28 -11.04
CA TYR A 148 3.58 1.24 -11.64
C TYR A 148 2.83 2.58 -11.77
N ASP A 149 3.19 3.66 -11.05
CA ASP A 149 2.23 4.79 -10.86
C ASP A 149 2.74 6.18 -11.28
N HIS A 150 3.84 6.28 -12.02
CA HIS A 150 4.27 7.54 -12.62
C HIS A 150 4.39 7.44 -14.13
N GLN A 151 3.67 8.31 -14.85
CA GLN A 151 3.80 8.54 -16.30
C GLN A 151 5.17 9.10 -16.73
N ASN A 152 6.20 9.03 -15.88
CA ASN A 152 7.53 9.48 -16.23
C ASN A 152 8.19 8.39 -17.10
N ARG A 153 8.00 8.52 -18.42
CA ARG A 153 8.55 7.61 -19.46
C ARG A 153 10.08 7.44 -19.39
N SER A 154 10.76 8.32 -18.64
CA SER A 154 12.21 8.28 -18.40
C SER A 154 12.64 7.33 -17.26
N ARG A 155 11.71 6.67 -16.56
CA ARG A 155 11.99 5.89 -15.34
C ARG A 155 12.02 4.38 -15.51
N PHE A 156 11.85 3.85 -16.72
CA PHE A 156 12.37 2.51 -17.01
C PHE A 156 13.89 2.58 -16.79
N PRO A 157 14.53 1.75 -15.95
CA PRO A 157 15.97 1.82 -15.72
C PRO A 157 16.74 1.61 -17.02
N PHE A 158 16.12 0.99 -18.01
CA PHE A 158 16.60 0.83 -19.37
C PHE A 158 15.43 0.52 -20.32
N LYS A 159 15.57 0.82 -21.61
CA LYS A 159 14.71 0.22 -22.64
C LYS A 159 15.13 -1.24 -22.82
N PRO A 160 14.26 -2.25 -22.58
CA PRO A 160 14.62 -3.64 -22.80
C PRO A 160 14.79 -3.91 -24.30
N ASP A 161 15.72 -4.80 -24.63
CA ASP A 161 15.85 -5.33 -25.98
C ASP A 161 14.77 -6.37 -26.23
N ILE A 162 14.38 -7.13 -25.19
CA ILE A 162 13.36 -8.19 -25.24
C ILE A 162 12.52 -8.20 -23.95
N ILE A 163 11.22 -8.49 -24.09
CA ILE A 163 10.35 -8.96 -23.00
C ILE A 163 10.13 -10.48 -23.11
N LEU A 164 10.43 -11.23 -22.06
CA LEU A 164 10.25 -12.68 -21.96
C LEU A 164 9.08 -12.98 -21.02
N THR A 165 7.97 -13.50 -21.54
CA THR A 165 6.82 -13.95 -20.74
C THR A 165 6.98 -15.42 -20.35
N GLU A 166 6.64 -15.78 -19.12
CA GLU A 166 6.56 -17.18 -18.70
C GLU A 166 5.41 -17.88 -19.42
N ASP A 167 4.22 -17.28 -19.36
CA ASP A 167 3.03 -17.77 -20.06
C ASP A 167 3.22 -17.69 -21.59
N SER A 168 2.52 -18.58 -22.30
CA SER A 168 2.46 -18.65 -23.76
C SER A 168 1.05 -18.35 -24.31
N LYS A 169 0.11 -17.97 -23.44
CA LYS A 169 -1.30 -17.73 -23.78
C LYS A 169 -1.64 -16.26 -23.57
N SER A 170 -2.61 -15.96 -22.69
CA SER A 170 -3.18 -14.63 -22.54
C SER A 170 -2.18 -13.59 -22.04
N GLY A 171 -1.23 -13.99 -21.18
CA GLY A 171 -0.14 -13.11 -20.76
C GLY A 171 0.75 -12.75 -21.93
N TYR A 172 1.22 -13.75 -22.70
CA TYR A 172 2.01 -13.52 -23.90
C TYR A 172 1.28 -12.65 -24.93
N GLN A 173 0.01 -12.94 -25.21
CA GLN A 173 -0.78 -12.18 -26.18
C GLN A 173 -0.86 -10.71 -25.79
N PHE A 174 -1.21 -10.42 -24.53
CA PHE A 174 -1.27 -9.05 -24.04
C PHE A 174 0.08 -8.32 -24.17
N PHE A 175 1.18 -8.93 -23.71
CA PHE A 175 2.48 -8.28 -23.73
C PHE A 175 3.05 -8.15 -25.15
N SER A 176 2.80 -9.10 -26.04
CA SER A 176 3.22 -9.01 -27.44
C SER A 176 2.55 -7.85 -28.17
N GLU A 177 1.25 -7.62 -27.96
CA GLU A 177 0.53 -6.46 -28.50
C GLU A 177 1.11 -5.14 -27.99
N VAL A 178 1.37 -5.04 -26.69
CA VAL A 178 2.00 -3.85 -26.10
C VAL A 178 3.41 -3.66 -26.67
N CYS A 179 4.24 -4.70 -26.73
CA CYS A 179 5.62 -4.62 -27.22
C CYS A 179 5.71 -4.19 -28.68
N ASN A 180 4.80 -4.66 -29.52
CA ASN A 180 4.72 -4.27 -30.94
C ASN A 180 4.57 -2.75 -31.09
N SER A 181 3.78 -2.11 -30.22
CA SER A 181 3.59 -0.64 -30.26
C SER A 181 4.85 0.15 -29.88
N PHE A 182 5.82 -0.48 -29.21
CA PHE A 182 7.10 0.12 -28.79
C PHE A 182 8.30 -0.39 -29.60
N GLY A 183 8.08 -1.29 -30.57
CA GLY A 183 9.13 -1.93 -31.36
C GLY A 183 10.09 -2.77 -30.51
N ILE A 184 9.56 -3.45 -29.50
CA ILE A 184 10.32 -4.34 -28.61
C ILE A 184 9.95 -5.79 -28.95
N GLU A 185 10.91 -6.71 -28.95
CA GLU A 185 10.66 -8.12 -29.19
C GLU A 185 10.03 -8.77 -27.94
N CYS A 186 8.98 -9.58 -28.12
CA CYS A 186 8.32 -10.32 -27.03
C CYS A 186 8.43 -11.82 -27.30
N ILE A 187 8.93 -12.59 -26.32
CA ILE A 187 9.15 -14.05 -26.43
C ILE A 187 8.36 -14.74 -25.32
N ALA A 188 7.67 -15.83 -25.63
CA ALA A 188 7.10 -16.72 -24.61
C ALA A 188 8.08 -17.85 -24.27
N ALA A 189 8.34 -18.06 -22.98
CA ALA A 189 9.09 -19.22 -22.49
C ALA A 189 8.24 -20.50 -22.48
N GLY A 190 6.91 -20.39 -22.37
CA GLY A 190 6.03 -21.55 -22.34
C GLY A 190 6.12 -22.34 -21.03
N GLY A 191 6.34 -21.64 -19.92
CA GLY A 191 6.39 -22.18 -18.57
C GLY A 191 7.71 -21.89 -17.84
N LYS A 192 7.64 -21.90 -16.51
CA LYS A 192 8.75 -21.61 -15.59
C LYS A 192 10.04 -22.37 -15.86
N SER A 193 9.94 -23.65 -16.21
CA SER A 193 11.09 -24.52 -16.48
C SER A 193 11.95 -24.04 -17.64
N ASN A 194 11.37 -23.28 -18.57
CA ASN A 194 12.01 -22.87 -19.81
C ASN A 194 12.57 -21.45 -19.75
N LEU A 195 12.29 -20.70 -18.68
CA LEU A 195 12.75 -19.32 -18.51
C LEU A 195 14.28 -19.24 -18.51
N ILE A 196 14.95 -20.18 -17.84
CA ILE A 196 16.41 -20.21 -17.74
C ILE A 196 17.04 -20.44 -19.12
N ASP A 197 16.52 -21.40 -19.89
CA ASP A 197 17.01 -21.68 -21.24
C ASP A 197 16.79 -20.48 -22.18
N ALA A 198 15.62 -19.83 -22.09
CA ALA A 198 15.31 -18.63 -22.85
C ALA A 198 16.20 -17.43 -22.50
N LEU A 199 16.59 -17.29 -21.22
CA LEU A 199 17.57 -16.30 -20.77
C LEU A 199 18.97 -16.59 -21.33
N HIS A 200 19.39 -17.85 -21.32
CA HIS A 200 20.69 -18.26 -21.87
C HIS A 200 20.76 -18.06 -23.38
N ALA A 201 19.68 -18.38 -24.12
CA ALA A 201 19.59 -18.17 -25.57
C ALA A 201 19.71 -16.69 -25.96
N ASN A 202 19.34 -15.77 -25.07
CA ASN A 202 19.35 -14.33 -25.30
C ASN A 202 20.45 -13.60 -24.50
N LYS A 203 21.52 -14.31 -24.13
CA LYS A 203 22.62 -13.76 -23.35
C LYS A 203 23.21 -12.51 -24.03
N GLY A 204 23.44 -11.46 -23.24
CA GLY A 204 23.99 -10.18 -23.71
C GLY A 204 22.94 -9.14 -24.10
N LYS A 205 21.66 -9.53 -24.20
CA LYS A 205 20.52 -8.60 -24.33
C LYS A 205 20.03 -8.15 -22.96
N LYS A 206 19.44 -6.95 -22.89
CA LYS A 206 18.70 -6.46 -21.73
C LYS A 206 17.30 -7.05 -21.75
N ILE A 207 17.10 -8.12 -21.00
CA ILE A 207 15.85 -8.89 -20.98
C ILE A 207 15.00 -8.48 -19.79
N LEU A 208 13.71 -8.26 -20.07
CA LEU A 208 12.70 -8.08 -19.06
C LEU A 208 11.85 -9.35 -18.92
N VAL A 209 11.74 -9.94 -17.73
CA VAL A 209 10.97 -11.18 -17.54
C VAL A 209 9.62 -10.91 -16.86
N VAL A 210 8.56 -11.49 -17.41
CA VAL A 210 7.19 -11.43 -16.87
C VAL A 210 6.74 -12.86 -16.51
N ALA A 211 6.61 -13.15 -15.22
CA ALA A 211 6.31 -14.51 -14.71
C ALA A 211 5.14 -14.48 -13.70
N ASP A 212 4.40 -15.59 -13.61
CA ASP A 212 3.13 -15.81 -12.90
C ASP A 212 2.97 -15.05 -11.57
N CYS A 213 2.42 -13.82 -11.60
CA CYS A 213 2.04 -12.99 -10.43
C CYS A 213 3.05 -12.91 -9.25
N VAL A 214 4.27 -13.41 -9.38
CA VAL A 214 5.25 -13.65 -8.32
C VAL A 214 6.67 -13.57 -8.89
N ILE A 215 7.53 -12.93 -8.10
CA ILE A 215 8.92 -12.59 -8.40
C ILE A 215 9.83 -13.78 -8.07
N ILE A 216 10.75 -14.13 -8.96
CA ILE A 216 11.81 -15.12 -8.68
C ILE A 216 13.17 -14.48 -8.88
N ARG A 217 14.01 -14.50 -7.84
CA ARG A 217 15.42 -14.11 -7.91
C ARG A 217 16.20 -15.27 -8.52
N ILE A 218 16.78 -15.09 -9.72
CA ILE A 218 17.72 -16.05 -10.33
C ILE A 218 19.08 -15.36 -10.47
N SER A 219 19.88 -15.47 -9.39
CA SER A 219 21.32 -15.19 -9.27
C SER A 219 21.85 -13.76 -9.60
N ASP A 220 23.05 -13.48 -9.10
CA ASP A 220 23.71 -12.16 -9.11
C ASP A 220 24.21 -11.70 -10.51
N GLN A 221 23.79 -12.36 -11.60
CA GLN A 221 24.17 -12.03 -12.97
C GLN A 221 23.05 -11.38 -13.80
N TYR A 222 21.80 -11.34 -13.31
CA TYR A 222 20.65 -10.85 -14.08
C TYR A 222 19.88 -9.79 -13.29
N SER A 223 19.72 -8.60 -13.87
CA SER A 223 18.81 -7.58 -13.36
C SER A 223 17.41 -7.83 -13.90
N VAL A 224 16.57 -8.54 -13.14
CA VAL A 224 15.17 -8.81 -13.53
C VAL A 224 14.27 -7.73 -12.94
N LEU A 225 13.55 -7.00 -13.80
CA LEU A 225 12.62 -5.94 -13.42
C LEU A 225 11.18 -6.48 -13.42
N LEU A 226 10.37 -6.05 -12.46
CA LEU A 226 9.04 -6.57 -12.15
C LEU A 226 7.94 -5.86 -12.95
N TYR A 227 7.05 -6.61 -13.66
CA TYR A 227 5.85 -6.05 -14.33
C TYR A 227 4.57 -6.82 -13.98
N ILE A 228 3.62 -6.11 -13.37
CA ILE A 228 2.22 -6.48 -13.13
C ILE A 228 1.39 -5.57 -14.03
N CYS A 229 0.85 -6.10 -15.12
CA CYS A 229 -0.25 -5.41 -15.80
C CYS A 229 -1.55 -5.73 -15.07
N LYS A 230 -2.27 -4.70 -14.62
CA LYS A 230 -3.70 -4.86 -14.30
C LYS A 230 -4.44 -5.15 -15.62
N PRO A 231 -5.36 -6.13 -15.67
CA PRO A 231 -6.29 -6.21 -16.78
C PRO A 231 -7.12 -4.93 -16.80
N VAL A 232 -7.14 -4.24 -17.94
CA VAL A 232 -8.17 -3.26 -18.27
C VAL A 232 -9.48 -4.04 -18.34
N PRO A 233 -10.56 -3.66 -17.63
CA PRO A 233 -11.84 -4.29 -17.84
C PRO A 233 -12.22 -4.09 -19.30
N SER A 234 -12.45 -5.19 -20.01
CA SER A 234 -13.06 -5.20 -21.33
C SER A 234 -14.35 -4.38 -21.27
N VAL A 235 -14.39 -3.31 -22.07
CA VAL A 235 -15.66 -2.72 -22.48
C VAL A 235 -16.30 -3.77 -23.39
N LEU A 236 -17.20 -4.57 -22.82
CA LEU A 236 -18.13 -5.39 -23.58
C LEU A 236 -19.26 -4.47 -24.05
N HIS A 237 -19.43 -4.39 -25.37
CA HIS A 237 -20.69 -4.03 -25.99
C HIS A 237 -21.71 -5.14 -25.79
#